data_AF-A0A165E6A6-F1
#
_entry.id   AF-A0A165E6A6-F1
#
_cell.length_a   1.000
_cell.length_b   1.000
_cell.length_c   1.000
_cell.angle_alpha   90.00
_cell.angle_beta   90.00
_cell.angle_gamma   90.00
#
_symmetry.space_group_name_H-M   'P 1'
#
loop_
_entity.id
_entity.type
_entity.pdbx_description
1 polymer ?
#
loop_
_entity_poly.entity_id
_entity_poly.type
_entity_poly.pdbx_seq_one_letter_code
_entity_poly.pdbx_strand_id
1 'polypeptide(L)'
;MSRPAKVQSLLDIRSEVATMMYVRDKMSVPIPQVYAYSTNMSLLGTTFIIMQHITNAEPLSEVLSTLSPPAKEELARQYARVVSQLSRMRFTHMGSIRQGKDGVFGVASMSLPRGDRMARMMTSTYRSIRRSFPSVHEWAEALERTELRFIEEHLGVVTAYYEGAGAPDPEEEAMAAVKRANEAMLGVIHALRQVCTSDPVSKAFCLWHPDLSPRYGRSLGAVRFPRTWLIAPDLATSSCGRRGSTRGRSSPLWTGRARR
;
A
#
# COMPACT_ATOMS: atom_id res chain seq x y z
N MET A 1 5.54 -28.21 -21.29
CA MET A 1 5.90 -27.60 -19.99
C MET A 1 5.27 -26.22 -19.95
N SER A 2 4.19 -26.05 -19.17
CA SER A 2 3.47 -24.78 -19.05
C SER A 2 4.36 -23.77 -18.32
N ARG A 3 4.65 -22.62 -18.94
CA ARG A 3 5.34 -21.51 -18.26
C ARG A 3 4.53 -21.17 -17.01
N PRO A 4 5.15 -21.06 -15.81
CA PRO A 4 4.43 -20.54 -14.67
C PRO A 4 3.92 -19.16 -15.07
N ALA A 5 2.60 -18.98 -15.01
CA ALA A 5 1.97 -17.70 -15.22
C ALA A 5 2.63 -16.75 -14.23
N LYS A 6 3.61 -15.96 -14.72
CA LYS A 6 4.12 -14.80 -13.99
C LYS A 6 2.86 -14.01 -13.74
N VAL A 7 2.41 -14.07 -12.49
CA VAL A 7 1.28 -13.33 -11.96
C VAL A 7 1.31 -11.99 -12.67
N GLN A 8 0.23 -11.68 -13.39
CA GLN A 8 -0.02 -10.38 -13.98
C GLN A 8 -0.09 -9.36 -12.82
N SER A 9 1.05 -9.07 -12.19
CA SER A 9 1.27 -7.85 -11.45
C SER A 9 1.35 -6.78 -12.51
N LEU A 10 0.17 -6.38 -13.00
CA LEU A 10 -0.05 -5.33 -13.99
C LEU A 10 0.20 -3.97 -13.33
N LEU A 11 1.43 -3.80 -12.85
CA LEU A 11 1.99 -2.57 -12.32
C LEU A 11 2.11 -1.56 -13.47
N ASP A 12 1.90 -0.27 -13.19
CA ASP A 12 2.34 0.77 -14.13
C ASP A 12 3.88 0.80 -14.07
N ILE A 13 4.54 0.17 -15.03
CA ILE A 13 6.01 0.19 -15.17
C ILE A 13 6.56 1.61 -15.11
N ARG A 14 5.80 2.64 -15.55
CA ARG A 14 6.23 4.04 -15.40
C ARG A 14 6.36 4.44 -13.93
N SER A 15 5.41 4.05 -13.09
CA SER A 15 5.44 4.34 -11.66
C SER A 15 6.55 3.57 -10.96
N GLU A 16 6.80 2.33 -11.36
CA GLU A 16 7.87 1.50 -10.80
C GLU A 16 9.24 2.11 -11.12
N VAL A 17 9.51 2.41 -12.39
CA VAL A 17 10.76 3.05 -12.83
C VAL A 17 10.94 4.43 -12.18
N ALA A 18 9.90 5.25 -12.16
CA ALA A 18 9.98 6.56 -11.53
C ALA A 18 10.29 6.46 -10.03
N THR A 19 9.74 5.45 -9.34
CA THR A 19 10.07 5.21 -7.93
C THR A 19 11.50 4.74 -7.77
N MET A 20 11.99 3.82 -8.61
CA MET A 20 13.39 3.37 -8.56
C MET A 20 14.36 4.53 -8.74
N MET A 21 14.11 5.40 -9.73
CA MET A 21 14.93 6.58 -10.00
C MET A 21 14.85 7.58 -8.83
N TYR A 22 13.65 7.88 -8.33
CA TYR A 22 13.46 8.79 -7.20
C TYR A 22 14.17 8.31 -5.93
N VAL A 23 14.05 7.02 -5.59
CA VAL A 23 14.69 6.44 -4.41
C VAL A 23 16.21 6.44 -4.56
N ARG A 24 16.72 6.07 -5.74
CA ARG A 24 18.15 6.08 -6.03
C ARG A 24 18.78 7.47 -5.89
N ASP A 25 18.09 8.52 -6.35
CA ASP A 25 18.57 9.90 -6.25
C ASP A 25 18.58 10.43 -4.81
N LYS A 26 17.73 9.87 -3.95
CA LYS A 26 17.47 10.38 -2.59
C LYS A 26 18.06 9.51 -1.48
N MET A 27 18.53 8.31 -1.79
CA MET A 27 19.05 7.36 -0.80
C MET A 27 20.42 6.81 -1.15
N SER A 28 21.12 6.37 -0.12
CA SER A 28 22.37 5.61 -0.24
C SER A 28 22.14 4.11 -0.46
N VAL A 29 20.89 3.65 -0.48
CA VAL A 29 20.55 2.23 -0.66
C VAL A 29 20.86 1.84 -2.11
N PRO A 30 21.52 0.69 -2.35
CA PRO A 30 21.81 0.23 -3.71
C PRO A 30 20.51 -0.17 -4.41
N ILE A 31 20.00 0.75 -5.24
CA ILE A 31 18.88 0.49 -6.16
C ILE A 31 19.44 0.23 -7.56
N PRO A 32 19.04 -0.87 -8.24
CA PRO A 32 19.49 -1.18 -9.60
C PRO A 32 19.32 0.00 -10.56
N GLN A 33 20.33 0.24 -11.40
CA GLN A 33 20.25 1.29 -12.40
C GLN A 33 19.25 0.90 -13.48
N VAL A 34 18.29 1.76 -13.78
CA VAL A 34 17.44 1.58 -14.96
C VAL A 34 18.17 2.17 -16.17
N TYR A 35 18.41 1.35 -17.20
CA TYR A 35 19.05 1.78 -18.45
C TYR A 35 18.02 2.18 -19.50
N ALA A 36 16.91 1.43 -19.59
CA ALA A 36 15.82 1.70 -20.50
C ALA A 36 14.53 1.07 -19.99
N TYR A 37 13.38 1.60 -20.41
CA TYR A 37 12.10 0.95 -20.19
C TYR A 37 11.13 1.35 -21.31
N SER A 38 10.15 0.49 -21.59
CA SER A 38 9.05 0.84 -22.48
C SER A 38 7.73 0.39 -21.88
N THR A 39 6.75 1.28 -21.98
CA THR A 39 5.34 0.95 -21.75
C THR A 39 4.55 0.83 -23.05
N ASN A 40 5.20 1.08 -24.19
CA ASN A 40 4.62 0.88 -25.50
C ASN A 40 4.88 -0.55 -25.96
N MET A 41 3.81 -1.33 -26.12
CA MET A 41 3.89 -2.71 -26.63
C MET A 41 4.32 -2.79 -28.10
N SER A 42 4.35 -1.68 -28.83
CA SER A 42 4.74 -1.67 -30.24
C SER A 42 6.21 -2.04 -30.46
N LEU A 43 7.08 -1.90 -29.45
CA LEU A 43 8.52 -2.18 -29.61
C LEU A 43 8.85 -3.68 -29.55
N LEU A 44 8.35 -4.38 -28.54
CA LEU A 44 8.68 -5.79 -28.25
C LEU A 44 7.43 -6.68 -28.04
N GLY A 45 6.25 -6.22 -28.44
CA GLY A 45 4.98 -6.88 -28.15
C GLY A 45 4.59 -6.87 -26.66
N THR A 46 5.40 -6.25 -25.80
CA THR A 46 5.22 -6.23 -24.35
C THR A 46 5.89 -5.03 -23.72
N THR A 47 5.51 -4.74 -22.48
CA THR A 47 6.16 -3.74 -21.63
C THR A 47 7.41 -4.34 -20.97
N PHE A 48 8.48 -3.57 -20.84
CA PHE A 48 9.74 -4.06 -20.27
C PHE A 48 10.52 -2.98 -19.53
N ILE A 49 11.46 -3.43 -18.69
CA ILE A 49 12.49 -2.62 -18.04
C ILE A 49 13.83 -3.33 -18.26
N ILE A 50 14.83 -2.59 -18.73
CA ILE A 50 16.23 -3.00 -18.79
C ILE A 50 16.94 -2.30 -17.65
N MET A 51 17.50 -3.07 -16.73
CA MET A 51 18.15 -2.56 -15.53
C MET A 51 19.42 -3.34 -15.20
N GLN A 52 20.22 -2.78 -14.30
CA GLN A 52 21.44 -3.38 -13.77
C GLN A 52 21.16 -4.77 -13.19
N HIS A 53 21.95 -5.74 -13.64
CA HIS A 53 21.94 -7.09 -13.10
C HIS A 53 22.91 -7.17 -11.90
N ILE A 54 22.42 -7.62 -10.75
CA ILE A 54 23.24 -7.82 -9.55
C ILE A 54 23.72 -9.27 -9.55
N THR A 55 25.01 -9.49 -9.80
CA THR A 55 25.59 -10.85 -9.93
C THR A 55 26.05 -11.46 -8.62
N ASN A 56 26.36 -10.64 -7.62
CA ASN A 56 27.00 -11.07 -6.37
C ASN A 56 26.02 -10.99 -5.18
N ALA A 57 24.75 -11.33 -5.40
CA ALA A 57 23.72 -11.29 -4.37
C ALA A 57 22.89 -12.56 -4.38
N GLU A 58 22.53 -13.04 -3.19
CA GLU A 58 21.62 -14.16 -2.99
C GLU A 58 20.27 -13.65 -2.46
N PRO A 59 19.14 -14.27 -2.85
CA PRO A 59 17.85 -13.94 -2.28
C PRO A 59 17.86 -14.11 -0.76
N LEU A 60 17.45 -13.08 -0.02
CA LEU A 60 17.47 -13.12 1.44
C LEU A 60 16.68 -14.30 2.01
N SER A 61 15.58 -14.70 1.35
CA SER A 61 14.77 -15.85 1.75
C SER A 61 15.54 -17.18 1.76
N GLU A 62 16.61 -17.30 0.98
CA GLU A 62 17.41 -18.52 0.85
C GLU A 62 18.51 -18.57 1.91
N VAL A 63 19.05 -17.41 2.30
CA VAL A 63 20.21 -17.33 3.20
C VAL A 63 19.85 -16.93 4.63
N LEU A 64 18.67 -16.37 4.89
CA LEU A 64 18.32 -15.83 6.20
C LEU A 64 18.44 -16.87 7.33
N SER A 65 18.09 -18.13 7.07
CA SER A 65 18.19 -19.21 8.07
C SER A 65 19.64 -19.56 8.40
N THR A 66 20.54 -19.51 7.41
CA THR A 66 21.95 -19.91 7.51
C THR A 66 22.85 -18.81 8.07
N LEU A 67 22.40 -17.56 8.11
CA LEU A 67 23.13 -16.45 8.73
C LEU A 67 23.39 -16.71 10.22
N SER A 68 24.62 -16.40 10.65
CA SER A 68 24.99 -16.40 12.06
C SER A 68 24.20 -15.33 12.85
N PRO A 69 24.04 -15.46 14.18
CA PRO A 69 23.32 -14.46 14.97
C PRO A 69 23.86 -13.01 14.79
N PRO A 70 25.19 -12.76 14.78
CA PRO A 70 25.71 -11.42 14.52
C PRO A 70 25.36 -10.90 13.12
N ALA A 71 25.37 -11.76 12.10
CA ALA A 71 25.01 -11.38 10.73
C ALA A 71 23.52 -11.04 10.61
N LYS A 72 22.64 -11.75 11.34
CA LYS A 72 21.21 -11.42 11.42
C LYS A 72 20.96 -10.07 12.08
N GLU A 73 21.73 -9.75 13.13
CA GLU A 73 21.66 -8.44 13.79
C GLU A 73 22.07 -7.31 12.85
N GLU A 74 23.18 -7.47 12.13
CA GLU A 74 23.65 -6.48 11.15
C GLU A 74 22.67 -6.32 9.99
N LEU A 75 22.13 -7.42 9.46
CA LEU A 75 21.06 -7.38 8.47
C LEU A 75 19.84 -6.60 8.97
N ALA A 76 19.39 -6.85 10.21
CA ALA A 76 18.27 -6.13 10.80
C ALA A 76 18.56 -4.63 10.92
N ARG A 77 19.78 -4.25 11.28
CA ARG A 77 20.24 -2.85 11.34
C ARG A 77 20.24 -2.18 9.97
N GLN A 78 20.77 -2.86 8.95
CA GLN A 78 20.76 -2.36 7.57
C GLN A 78 19.34 -2.18 7.04
N TYR A 79 18.49 -3.18 7.27
CA TYR A 79 17.09 -3.14 6.89
C TYR A 79 16.33 -2.01 7.60
N ALA A 80 16.53 -1.84 8.91
CA ALA A 80 15.95 -0.73 9.68
C ALA A 80 16.41 0.63 9.14
N ARG A 81 17.67 0.76 8.70
CA ARG A 81 18.18 1.97 8.05
C ARG A 81 17.44 2.26 6.74
N VAL A 82 17.19 1.25 5.90
CA VAL A 82 16.41 1.42 4.66
C VAL A 82 14.98 1.87 4.97
N VAL A 83 14.30 1.18 5.88
CA VAL A 83 12.93 1.53 6.31
C VAL A 83 12.87 2.96 6.88
N SER A 84 13.85 3.35 7.68
CA SER A 84 13.95 4.70 8.24
C SER A 84 14.18 5.77 7.17
N GLN A 85 15.01 5.51 6.17
CA GLN A 85 15.20 6.45 5.06
C GLN A 85 13.92 6.60 4.23
N LEU A 86 13.20 5.50 4.00
CA LEU A 86 11.93 5.49 3.26
C LEU A 86 10.83 6.26 3.99
N SER A 87 10.70 6.04 5.29
CA SER A 87 9.68 6.73 6.10
C SER A 87 9.94 8.24 6.26
N ARG A 88 11.18 8.69 6.04
CA ARG A 88 11.54 10.12 6.03
C ARG A 88 11.22 10.83 4.72
N MET A 89 10.96 10.10 3.64
CA MET A 89 10.45 10.70 2.40
C MET A 89 9.00 11.08 2.60
N ARG A 90 8.71 12.37 2.71
CA ARG A 90 7.36 12.86 2.97
C ARG A 90 6.67 13.35 1.71
N PHE A 91 5.39 13.00 1.59
CA PHE A 91 4.51 13.40 0.52
C PHE A 91 3.24 14.01 1.10
N THR A 92 2.66 14.97 0.37
CA THR A 92 1.41 15.63 0.72
C THR A 92 0.17 14.89 0.23
N HIS A 93 0.36 13.90 -0.66
CA HIS A 93 -0.71 13.11 -1.24
C HIS A 93 -0.32 11.64 -1.30
N MET A 94 -1.31 10.75 -1.20
CA MET A 94 -1.19 9.36 -1.60
C MET A 94 -1.38 9.21 -3.10
N GLY A 95 -0.63 8.28 -3.67
CA GLY A 95 -0.61 8.04 -5.09
C GLY A 95 0.60 7.23 -5.51
N SER A 96 0.88 7.30 -6.80
CA SER A 96 2.05 6.71 -7.43
C SER A 96 3.07 7.79 -7.77
N ILE A 97 4.35 7.56 -7.49
CA ILE A 97 5.42 8.45 -7.94
C ILE A 97 5.47 8.40 -9.47
N ARG A 98 5.47 9.57 -10.11
CA ARG A 98 5.68 9.71 -11.55
C ARG A 98 6.67 10.82 -11.83
N GLN A 99 7.37 10.68 -12.94
CA GLN A 99 8.23 11.72 -13.46
C GLN A 99 7.46 12.54 -14.50
N GLY A 100 7.46 13.86 -14.34
CA GLY A 100 6.94 14.81 -15.31
C GLY A 100 7.81 14.90 -16.56
N LYS A 101 7.32 15.58 -17.60
CA LYS A 101 8.09 15.83 -18.83
C LYS A 101 9.32 16.71 -18.61
N ASP A 102 9.27 17.51 -17.54
CA ASP A 102 10.35 18.36 -17.02
C ASP A 102 11.38 17.58 -16.18
N GLY A 103 11.20 16.27 -16.01
CA GLY A 103 12.08 15.43 -15.20
C GLY A 103 11.79 15.49 -13.69
N VAL A 104 10.82 16.30 -13.26
CA VAL A 104 10.48 16.49 -11.84
C VAL A 104 9.59 15.33 -11.36
N PHE A 105 9.92 14.79 -10.19
CA PHE A 105 9.10 13.75 -9.56
C PHE A 105 7.92 14.36 -8.80
N GLY A 106 6.74 13.78 -8.99
CA GLY A 106 5.52 14.16 -8.28
C GLY A 106 4.65 12.96 -7.96
N VAL A 107 3.60 13.20 -7.17
CA VAL A 107 2.59 12.18 -6.84
C VAL A 107 1.43 12.30 -7.82
N ALA A 108 1.17 11.24 -8.55
CA ALA A 108 0.05 11.14 -9.47
C ALA A 108 -0.98 10.11 -8.98
N SER A 109 -2.03 9.93 -9.77
CA SER A 109 -3.05 8.90 -9.55
C SER A 109 -2.44 7.53 -9.29
N MET A 110 -3.07 6.76 -8.40
CA MET A 110 -2.59 5.42 -8.06
C MET A 110 -2.51 4.52 -9.28
N SER A 111 -1.42 3.76 -9.35
CA SER A 111 -1.34 2.56 -10.19
C SER A 111 -2.24 1.49 -9.57
N LEU A 112 -3.19 0.96 -10.34
CA LEU A 112 -4.19 0.02 -9.83
C LEU A 112 -3.53 -1.21 -9.17
N PRO A 113 -3.86 -1.53 -7.91
CA PRO A 113 -3.57 -2.84 -7.37
C PRO A 113 -4.65 -3.84 -7.81
N ARG A 114 -4.22 -4.97 -8.39
CA ARG A 114 -4.95 -6.25 -8.61
C ARG A 114 -5.98 -6.35 -9.74
N GLY A 115 -6.02 -7.58 -10.28
CA GLY A 115 -7.22 -8.37 -10.60
C GLY A 115 -8.20 -7.79 -11.61
N ASP A 116 -8.18 -8.35 -12.82
CA ASP A 116 -9.09 -8.01 -13.92
C ASP A 116 -9.12 -6.52 -14.27
N ARG A 117 -7.94 -5.99 -14.62
CA ARG A 117 -7.77 -4.63 -15.13
C ARG A 117 -8.71 -4.35 -16.31
N MET A 118 -9.09 -5.35 -17.10
CA MET A 118 -10.02 -5.14 -18.22
C MET A 118 -11.42 -4.88 -17.71
N ALA A 119 -11.98 -5.75 -16.85
CA ALA A 119 -13.28 -5.50 -16.23
C ALA A 119 -13.27 -4.16 -15.48
N ARG A 120 -12.27 -3.91 -14.63
CA ARG A 120 -12.16 -2.70 -13.81
C ARG A 120 -11.82 -1.42 -14.58
N MET A 121 -11.22 -1.47 -15.78
CA MET A 121 -10.98 -0.26 -16.60
C MET A 121 -12.19 0.15 -17.43
N MET A 122 -13.06 -0.80 -17.75
CA MET A 122 -14.29 -0.53 -18.51
C MET A 122 -15.39 0.05 -17.61
N THR A 123 -15.29 -0.11 -16.29
CA THR A 123 -16.24 0.49 -15.36
C THR A 123 -16.07 2.01 -15.25
N SER A 124 -17.18 2.74 -15.27
CA SER A 124 -17.22 4.20 -15.13
C SER A 124 -16.60 4.69 -13.81
N THR A 125 -16.64 3.82 -12.80
CA THR A 125 -16.13 3.95 -11.44
C THR A 125 -14.62 4.10 -11.33
N TYR A 126 -13.85 3.62 -12.29
CA TYR A 126 -12.40 3.79 -12.29
C TYR A 126 -11.97 5.27 -12.33
N ARG A 127 -12.83 6.17 -12.84
CA ARG A 127 -12.54 7.62 -12.84
C ARG A 127 -12.36 8.18 -11.44
N SER A 128 -13.06 7.69 -10.41
CA SER A 128 -12.98 8.28 -9.06
C SER A 128 -11.68 7.99 -8.31
N ILE A 129 -10.97 6.92 -8.69
CA ILE A 129 -9.66 6.56 -8.12
C ILE A 129 -8.48 6.99 -8.99
N ARG A 130 -8.75 7.60 -10.16
CA ARG A 130 -7.75 8.21 -11.04
C ARG A 130 -7.26 9.57 -10.55
N ARG A 131 -7.07 9.74 -9.25
CA ARG A 131 -6.49 10.95 -8.63
C ARG A 131 -5.51 10.57 -7.53
N SER A 132 -4.66 11.51 -7.16
CA SER A 132 -3.96 11.45 -5.89
C SER A 132 -4.90 11.90 -4.76
N PHE A 133 -4.62 11.49 -3.53
CA PHE A 133 -5.49 11.73 -2.38
C PHE A 133 -4.75 12.52 -1.29
N PRO A 134 -5.28 13.67 -0.84
CA PRO A 134 -4.61 14.50 0.17
C PRO A 134 -4.77 13.96 1.60
N SER A 135 -5.63 12.96 1.83
CA SER A 135 -5.89 12.37 3.15
C SER A 135 -6.17 10.87 3.07
N VAL A 136 -5.89 10.15 4.17
CA VAL A 136 -6.27 8.72 4.34
C VAL A 136 -7.76 8.53 4.17
N HIS A 137 -8.54 9.43 4.76
CA HIS A 137 -9.99 9.41 4.69
C HIS A 137 -10.51 9.42 3.26
N GLU A 138 -10.07 10.39 2.45
CA GLU A 138 -10.56 10.52 1.07
C GLU A 138 -10.19 9.33 0.19
N TRP A 139 -9.03 8.73 0.43
CA TRP A 139 -8.60 7.53 -0.26
C TRP A 139 -9.42 6.31 0.16
N ALA A 140 -9.58 6.08 1.46
CA ALA A 140 -10.33 4.96 1.98
C ALA A 140 -11.80 5.03 1.54
N GLU A 141 -12.44 6.21 1.66
CA GLU A 141 -13.79 6.43 1.16
C GLU A 141 -13.89 6.19 -0.36
N ALA A 142 -12.90 6.64 -1.15
CA ALA A 142 -12.90 6.41 -2.59
C ALA A 142 -12.73 4.94 -2.98
N LEU A 143 -11.93 4.16 -2.23
CA LEU A 143 -11.80 2.72 -2.43
C LEU A 143 -13.10 2.00 -2.13
N GLU A 144 -13.71 2.24 -0.97
CA GLU A 144 -14.97 1.60 -0.58
C GLU A 144 -16.10 1.93 -1.57
N ARG A 145 -16.21 3.20 -2.00
CA ARG A 145 -17.18 3.61 -3.02
C ARG A 145 -16.93 2.99 -4.39
N THR A 146 -15.69 2.61 -4.69
CA THR A 146 -15.36 1.96 -5.96
C THR A 146 -15.77 0.50 -5.93
N GLU A 147 -15.47 -0.22 -4.84
CA GLU A 147 -15.89 -1.62 -4.69
C GLU A 147 -17.41 -1.75 -4.58
N LEU A 148 -18.09 -0.86 -3.85
CA LEU A 148 -19.55 -0.84 -3.75
C LEU A 148 -20.21 -0.77 -5.13
N ARG A 149 -19.80 0.20 -5.94
CA ARG A 149 -20.35 0.36 -7.30
C ARG A 149 -19.91 -0.76 -8.25
N PHE A 150 -18.71 -1.33 -8.07
CA PHE A 150 -18.30 -2.48 -8.87
C PHE A 150 -19.26 -3.65 -8.66
N ILE A 151 -19.61 -3.94 -7.40
CA ILE A 151 -20.55 -5.01 -7.04
C ILE A 151 -21.95 -4.72 -7.59
N GLU A 152 -22.42 -3.46 -7.54
CA GLU A 152 -23.71 -3.04 -8.11
C GLU A 152 -23.76 -3.18 -9.65
N GLU A 153 -22.70 -2.74 -10.34
CA GLU A 153 -22.62 -2.79 -11.81
C GLU A 153 -22.36 -4.22 -12.34
N HIS A 154 -21.88 -5.14 -11.50
CA HIS A 154 -21.43 -6.49 -11.91
C HIS A 154 -22.13 -7.59 -11.11
N LEU A 155 -23.44 -7.46 -10.89
CA LEU A 155 -24.24 -8.48 -10.20
C LEU A 155 -24.00 -9.89 -10.76
N GLY A 156 -23.87 -10.03 -12.10
CA GLY A 156 -23.60 -11.31 -12.75
C GLY A 156 -22.29 -12.00 -12.31
N VAL A 157 -21.27 -11.25 -11.88
CA VAL A 157 -20.03 -11.84 -11.31
C VAL A 157 -20.32 -12.48 -9.95
N VAL A 158 -21.17 -11.85 -9.15
CA VAL A 158 -21.60 -12.37 -7.85
C VAL A 158 -22.54 -13.57 -8.04
N THR A 159 -23.48 -13.48 -8.99
CA THR A 159 -24.37 -14.59 -9.36
C THR A 159 -23.59 -15.83 -9.78
N ALA A 160 -22.60 -15.68 -10.67
CA ALA A 160 -21.76 -16.79 -11.12
C ALA A 160 -20.99 -17.49 -9.98
N TYR A 161 -20.63 -16.75 -8.92
CA TYR A 161 -20.03 -17.33 -7.72
C TYR A 161 -21.02 -18.25 -6.98
N TYR A 162 -22.27 -17.82 -6.82
CA TYR A 162 -23.32 -18.61 -6.18
C TYR A 162 -23.79 -19.80 -7.04
N GLU A 163 -23.80 -19.64 -8.36
CA GLU A 163 -24.02 -20.75 -9.31
C GLU A 163 -22.95 -21.83 -9.14
N GLY A 164 -21.67 -21.45 -9.10
CA GLY A 164 -20.56 -22.37 -8.88
C GLY A 164 -20.56 -23.02 -7.49
N ALA A 165 -21.22 -22.39 -6.50
CA ALA A 165 -21.41 -22.91 -5.16
C ALA A 165 -22.65 -23.81 -5.03
N GLY A 166 -23.46 -23.96 -6.09
CA GLY A 166 -24.67 -24.78 -6.09
C GLY A 166 -25.83 -24.20 -5.29
N ALA A 167 -25.95 -22.86 -5.22
CA ALA A 167 -27.07 -22.21 -4.55
C ALA A 167 -28.41 -22.56 -5.24
N PRO A 168 -29.50 -22.78 -4.47
CA PRO A 168 -30.82 -23.11 -5.03
C PRO A 168 -31.41 -22.00 -5.92
N ASP A 169 -31.21 -20.74 -5.52
CA ASP A 169 -31.52 -19.54 -6.31
C ASP A 169 -30.30 -18.59 -6.27
N PRO A 170 -29.38 -18.71 -7.23
CA PRO A 170 -28.16 -17.91 -7.26
C PRO A 170 -28.40 -16.40 -7.43
N GLU A 171 -29.51 -16.01 -8.07
CA GLU A 171 -29.81 -14.60 -8.35
C GLU A 171 -30.35 -13.92 -7.09
N GLU A 172 -31.28 -14.57 -6.38
CA GLU A 172 -31.78 -14.08 -5.09
C GLU A 172 -30.66 -14.00 -4.05
N GLU A 173 -29.82 -15.03 -3.96
CA GLU A 173 -28.67 -15.07 -3.05
C GLU A 173 -27.64 -13.99 -3.37
N ALA A 174 -27.34 -13.77 -4.65
CA ALA A 174 -26.45 -12.70 -5.08
C ALA A 174 -27.03 -11.33 -4.72
N MET A 175 -28.30 -11.06 -4.99
CA MET A 175 -28.95 -9.80 -4.66
C MET A 175 -28.94 -9.54 -3.15
N ALA A 176 -29.24 -10.56 -2.34
CA ALA A 176 -29.16 -10.46 -0.88
C ALA A 176 -27.73 -10.21 -0.39
N ALA A 177 -26.73 -10.85 -1.01
CA ALA A 177 -25.32 -10.64 -0.70
C ALA A 177 -24.85 -9.23 -1.05
N VAL A 178 -25.23 -8.71 -2.23
CA VAL A 178 -24.96 -7.32 -2.64
C VAL A 178 -25.58 -6.34 -1.66
N LYS A 179 -26.84 -6.55 -1.25
CA LYS A 179 -27.51 -5.71 -0.26
C LYS A 179 -26.75 -5.67 1.07
N ARG A 180 -26.35 -6.83 1.60
CA ARG A 180 -25.56 -6.92 2.84
C ARG A 180 -24.19 -6.24 2.70
N ALA A 181 -23.52 -6.44 1.57
CA ALA A 181 -22.24 -5.79 1.28
C ALA A 181 -22.38 -4.26 1.23
N ASN A 182 -23.43 -3.75 0.57
CA ASN A 182 -23.74 -2.33 0.50
C ASN A 182 -23.98 -1.73 1.89
N GLU A 183 -24.80 -2.36 2.72
CA GLU A 183 -25.06 -1.92 4.10
C GLU A 183 -23.77 -1.87 4.93
N ALA A 184 -22.94 -2.91 4.84
CA ALA A 184 -21.66 -2.98 5.55
C ALA A 184 -20.68 -1.90 5.07
N MET A 185 -20.51 -1.73 3.76
CA MET A 185 -19.61 -0.73 3.16
C MET A 185 -20.04 0.70 3.47
N LEU A 186 -21.34 1.00 3.42
CA LEU A 186 -21.87 2.31 3.83
C LEU A 186 -21.61 2.57 5.33
N GLY A 187 -21.76 1.55 6.17
CA GLY A 187 -21.38 1.61 7.58
C GLY A 187 -19.90 1.93 7.77
N VAL A 188 -19.01 1.29 7.00
CA VAL A 188 -17.57 1.59 7.01
C VAL A 188 -17.29 3.01 6.55
N ILE A 189 -17.88 3.47 5.44
CA ILE A 189 -17.73 4.85 4.95
C ILE A 189 -18.17 5.86 6.00
N HIS A 190 -19.28 5.61 6.69
CA HIS A 190 -19.74 6.46 7.78
C HIS A 190 -18.77 6.46 8.95
N ALA A 191 -18.26 5.29 9.36
CA ALA A 191 -17.31 5.16 10.44
C ALA A 191 -15.96 5.82 10.11
N LEU A 192 -15.49 5.73 8.85
CA LEU A 192 -14.25 6.37 8.40
C LEU A 192 -14.26 7.87 8.65
N ARG A 193 -15.42 8.54 8.45
CA ARG A 193 -15.57 9.98 8.74
C ARG A 193 -15.39 10.32 10.21
N GLN A 194 -15.70 9.40 11.10
CA GLN A 194 -15.60 9.56 12.55
C GLN A 194 -14.20 9.19 13.07
N VAL A 195 -13.59 8.15 12.49
CA VAL A 195 -12.32 7.57 12.95
C VAL A 195 -11.12 8.30 12.35
N CYS A 196 -11.19 8.67 11.07
CA CYS A 196 -10.18 9.50 10.43
C CYS A 196 -10.44 10.96 10.81
N THR A 197 -10.11 11.31 12.05
CA THR A 197 -10.07 12.72 12.47
C THR A 197 -9.11 13.51 11.57
N SER A 198 -9.32 14.82 11.45
CA SER A 198 -8.46 15.75 10.69
C SER A 198 -7.05 15.93 11.29
N ASP A 199 -6.51 14.90 11.95
CA ASP A 199 -5.19 14.84 12.54
C ASP A 199 -4.12 15.04 11.45
N PRO A 200 -3.10 15.90 11.67
CA PRO A 200 -1.90 15.97 10.83
C PRO A 200 -1.34 14.61 10.35
N VAL A 201 -1.42 13.56 11.17
CA VAL A 201 -0.97 12.21 10.80
C VAL A 201 -1.75 11.62 9.62
N SER A 202 -3.04 11.94 9.49
CA SER A 202 -3.88 11.51 8.36
C SER A 202 -3.52 12.15 7.02
N LYS A 203 -2.61 13.13 7.02
CA LYS A 203 -2.13 13.89 5.86
C LYS A 203 -0.63 13.74 5.64
N ALA A 204 0.04 12.96 6.49
CA ALA A 204 1.46 12.65 6.36
C ALA A 204 1.61 11.31 5.67
N PHE A 205 2.22 11.31 4.48
CA PHE A 205 2.48 10.09 3.76
C PHE A 205 3.96 9.87 3.53
N CYS A 206 4.36 8.60 3.50
CA CYS A 206 5.73 8.20 3.24
C CYS A 206 5.80 7.05 2.25
N LEU A 207 6.98 6.86 1.66
CA LEU A 207 7.20 5.73 0.76
C LEU A 207 7.31 4.44 1.57
N TRP A 208 6.56 3.43 1.16
CA TRP A 208 6.54 2.14 1.81
C TRP A 208 6.58 1.01 0.81
N HIS A 209 7.30 -0.05 1.13
CA HIS A 209 7.34 -1.26 0.31
C HIS A 209 6.59 -2.38 1.03
N PRO A 210 5.71 -3.13 0.36
CA PRO A 210 4.87 -4.17 0.99
C PRO A 210 5.68 -5.27 1.65
N ASP A 211 6.85 -5.59 1.10
CA ASP A 211 7.78 -6.55 1.72
C ASP A 211 8.43 -5.99 3.00
N LEU A 212 8.15 -4.73 3.37
CA LEU A 212 8.50 -4.10 4.65
C LEU A 212 7.35 -4.11 5.67
N SER A 213 6.24 -4.80 5.36
CA SER A 213 5.10 -4.96 6.27
C SER A 213 5.30 -6.10 7.26
N PRO A 214 5.30 -5.85 8.58
CA PRO A 214 5.35 -6.91 9.59
C PRO A 214 4.07 -7.76 9.64
N ARG A 215 2.98 -7.37 8.95
CA ARG A 215 1.66 -8.06 9.01
C ARG A 215 1.50 -9.21 8.01
N TYR A 216 2.52 -9.60 7.26
CA TYR A 216 2.42 -10.77 6.35
C TYR A 216 2.48 -12.13 7.06
N GLY A 217 2.61 -12.16 8.38
CA GLY A 217 2.48 -13.37 9.20
C GLY A 217 1.18 -13.41 9.99
N ARG A 218 0.17 -14.11 9.47
CA ARG A 218 -1.06 -14.60 10.13
C ARG A 218 -2.26 -13.64 10.28
N SER A 219 -3.40 -14.16 9.78
CA SER A 219 -4.80 -13.94 10.18
C SER A 219 -5.41 -12.53 10.12
N LEU A 220 -6.04 -12.23 8.98
CA LEU A 220 -7.42 -11.78 8.79
C LEU A 220 -7.61 -11.60 7.28
N GLY A 221 -8.76 -12.03 6.73
CA GLY A 221 -9.06 -12.13 5.29
C GLY A 221 -8.30 -11.13 4.40
N ALA A 222 -7.23 -11.63 3.77
CA ALA A 222 -6.14 -10.79 3.31
C ALA A 222 -6.48 -10.05 2.00
N VAL A 223 -6.73 -8.75 2.12
CA VAL A 223 -6.42 -7.80 1.05
C VAL A 223 -4.91 -7.87 0.83
N ARG A 224 -4.47 -8.78 -0.07
CA ARG A 224 -3.06 -8.96 -0.42
C ARG A 224 -2.58 -7.67 -1.12
N PHE A 225 -1.85 -6.77 -0.50
CA PHE A 225 -1.32 -5.61 -1.24
C PHE A 225 -0.27 -6.09 -2.27
N PRO A 226 -0.28 -5.61 -3.53
CA PRO A 226 0.72 -6.04 -4.52
C PRO A 226 2.11 -5.60 -4.08
N ARG A 227 3.15 -6.36 -4.47
CA ARG A 227 4.58 -6.07 -4.30
C ARG A 227 5.01 -4.78 -5.04
N THR A 228 4.55 -3.63 -4.57
CA THR A 228 4.79 -2.33 -5.19
C THR A 228 5.00 -1.28 -4.12
N TRP A 229 5.96 -0.40 -4.35
CA TRP A 229 6.12 0.83 -3.61
C TRP A 229 4.81 1.62 -3.59
N LEU A 230 4.31 1.89 -2.38
CA LEU A 230 3.10 2.65 -2.15
C LEU A 230 3.45 3.83 -1.25
N ILE A 231 2.89 4.99 -1.58
CA ILE A 231 2.87 6.09 -0.63
C ILE A 231 1.75 5.78 0.37
N ALA A 232 2.13 5.47 1.61
CA ALA A 232 1.24 5.00 2.67
C ALA A 232 1.20 6.01 3.83
N PRO A 233 0.19 5.92 4.72
CA PRO A 233 0.11 6.79 5.90
C PRO A 233 1.33 6.60 6.80
N ASP A 234 1.85 7.70 7.34
CA ASP A 234 2.93 7.67 8.33
C ASP A 234 2.40 7.20 9.68
N LEU A 235 2.51 5.90 9.96
CA LEU A 235 2.06 5.30 11.23
C LEU A 235 3.04 5.55 12.39
N ALA A 236 4.13 6.30 12.18
CA ALA A 236 5.21 6.46 13.16
C ALA A 236 4.89 7.39 14.36
N THR A 237 3.73 8.05 14.39
CA THR A 237 3.40 9.03 15.44
C THR A 237 2.19 8.66 16.30
N SER A 238 1.50 7.54 16.05
CA SER A 238 0.32 7.14 16.84
C SER A 238 0.67 6.31 18.08
N SER A 239 1.70 6.69 18.83
CA SER A 239 1.96 6.16 20.16
C SER A 239 1.93 7.28 21.20
N CYS A 240 1.05 7.10 22.20
CA CYS A 240 0.97 7.83 23.46
C CYS A 240 0.02 9.04 23.52
N GLY A 241 -1.28 8.75 23.53
CA GLY A 241 -2.29 9.56 24.21
C GLY A 241 -2.94 8.76 25.32
N ARG A 242 -2.20 8.41 26.39
CA ARG A 242 -2.81 7.88 27.62
C ARG A 242 -3.60 9.02 28.27
N ARG A 243 -4.93 8.92 28.22
CA ARG A 243 -5.85 9.80 28.95
C ARG A 243 -5.53 9.75 30.43
N GLY A 244 -5.31 10.93 31.01
CA GLY A 244 -5.24 11.10 32.45
C GLY A 244 -6.59 10.78 33.10
N SER A 245 -6.54 9.97 34.15
CA SER A 245 -7.62 9.83 35.13
C SER A 245 -7.15 10.49 36.42
N THR A 246 -7.81 11.59 36.76
CA THR A 246 -7.70 12.35 38.00
C THR A 246 -8.15 11.53 39.22
N ARG A 247 -7.34 11.55 40.29
CA ARG A 247 -7.65 11.52 41.74
C ARG A 247 -6.28 11.55 42.42
N GLY A 248 -5.87 12.45 43.30
CA GLY A 248 -6.52 13.48 44.09
C GLY A 248 -5.84 13.47 45.47
N ARG A 249 -4.99 14.47 45.76
CA ARG A 249 -4.42 14.91 47.06
C ARG A 249 -3.69 13.85 47.91
N SER A 250 -2.44 14.05 48.34
CA SER A 250 -2.02 15.09 49.29
C SER A 250 -0.50 15.35 49.25
N SER A 251 -0.12 16.62 49.34
CA SER A 251 1.21 17.10 49.80
C SER A 251 1.26 17.03 51.35
N PRO A 252 2.38 17.26 52.08
CA PRO A 252 3.51 18.10 51.64
C PRO A 252 4.94 17.82 52.20
N LEU A 253 5.88 18.62 51.65
CA LEU A 253 7.07 19.22 52.29
C LEU A 253 8.19 18.28 52.81
N TRP A 254 9.42 18.45 52.30
CA TRP A 254 10.58 19.02 53.03
C TRP A 254 11.89 19.00 52.19
N THR A 255 12.42 20.21 51.97
CA THR A 255 13.83 20.67 51.96
C THR A 255 14.97 19.88 51.28
N GLY A 256 15.45 20.47 50.17
CA GLY A 256 16.82 20.93 49.91
C GLY A 256 18.07 20.17 50.42
N ARG A 257 18.98 19.85 49.49
CA ARG A 257 20.36 20.40 49.47
C ARG A 257 21.12 19.99 48.22
N ALA A 258 21.77 20.98 47.61
CA ALA A 258 22.89 20.81 46.71
C ALA A 258 24.13 20.35 47.49
N ARG A 259 24.99 19.52 46.87
CA ARG A 259 26.44 19.79 46.69
C ARG A 259 27.17 18.57 46.10
N ARG A 260 27.98 18.92 45.08
CA ARG A 260 29.19 18.29 44.54
C ARG A 260 29.03 16.98 43.78
#